data_AF-A0A6A8QHK1-F1
#
_entry.id   AF-A0A6A8QHK1-F1
#
_cell.length_a   1.000
_cell.length_b   1.000
_cell.length_c   1.000
_cell.angle_alpha   90.00
_cell.angle_beta   90.00
_cell.angle_gamma   90.00
#
_symmetry.space_group_name_H-M   'P 1'
#
loop_
_entity.id
_entity.type
_entity.pdbx_description
1 polymer ?
#
loop_
_entity_poly.entity_id
_entity_poly.type
_entity_poly.pdbx_seq_one_letter_code
_entity_poly.pdbx_strand_id
1 'polypeptide(L)'
;MSELIRDPIEGYCGLHGYETMPGRWKLPETVPTQARDDAMAHLPIAQAACAPAEPDQAKKWLGMLGTIVAGNMPAAEAQMRLKAYVGLMRIPAGMVNREVLDRAGRRFKFFPAYAELAEFVDAERAKLEERARRLRLIAEGPRSSASPVRSVVKSVCAPPSAKPAQIELTDGLGRQQILDYWTARFAGQTPAEARAAAENRGKAEDAAE
;
A
#
# COMPACT_ATOMS: atom_id res chain seq x y z
N MET A 1 2.97 -0.99 -12.52
CA MET A 1 1.74 -1.13 -11.72
C MET A 1 2.02 -2.21 -10.69
N SER A 2 2.45 -1.82 -9.49
CA SER A 2 2.67 -2.76 -8.39
C SER A 2 1.30 -3.13 -7.85
N GLU A 3 0.95 -4.42 -7.87
CA GLU A 3 -0.18 -4.91 -7.09
C GLU A 3 0.05 -4.48 -5.64
N LEU A 4 -0.86 -3.64 -5.14
CA LEU A 4 -0.97 -3.33 -3.73
C LEU A 4 -1.26 -4.65 -3.01
N ILE A 5 -0.20 -5.33 -2.58
CA ILE A 5 -0.27 -6.36 -1.55
C ILE A 5 -0.80 -5.65 -0.31
N ARG A 6 -2.12 -5.62 -0.15
CA ARG A 6 -2.77 -5.25 1.12
C ARG A 6 -2.14 -6.14 2.17
N ASP A 7 -1.45 -5.54 3.14
CA ASP A 7 -0.73 -6.27 4.18
C ASP A 7 -1.64 -7.33 4.83
N PRO A 8 -1.39 -8.64 4.60
CA PRO A 8 -2.16 -9.69 5.26
C PRO A 8 -1.60 -10.01 6.67
N ILE A 9 -0.71 -9.20 7.22
CA ILE A 9 0.17 -9.60 8.34
C ILE A 9 0.10 -8.64 9.54
N GLU A 10 -1.12 -8.34 10.00
CA GLU A 10 -1.32 -7.89 11.39
C GLU A 10 -2.18 -8.85 12.23
N GLY A 11 -2.75 -9.92 11.67
CA GLY A 11 -3.61 -10.86 12.41
C GLY A 11 -3.11 -12.31 12.39
N TYR A 12 -3.12 -12.97 13.56
CA TYR A 12 -3.09 -14.43 13.65
C TYR A 12 -4.48 -15.01 13.31
N CYS A 13 -4.53 -16.18 12.65
CA CYS A 13 -5.77 -16.92 12.43
C CYS A 13 -6.23 -17.63 13.72
N GLY A 14 -7.09 -16.97 14.49
CA GLY A 14 -7.99 -17.64 15.43
C GLY A 14 -9.27 -18.10 14.72
N LEU A 15 -9.98 -19.08 15.30
CA LEU A 15 -11.28 -19.59 14.82
C LEU A 15 -12.40 -18.53 14.77
N HIS A 16 -12.14 -17.35 15.32
CA HIS A 16 -12.97 -16.14 15.28
C HIS A 16 -12.06 -15.01 14.80
N GLY A 17 -12.58 -14.09 13.98
CA GLY A 17 -11.82 -13.10 13.19
C GLY A 17 -10.59 -12.45 13.87
N TYR A 18 -9.67 -12.02 13.01
CA TYR A 18 -8.37 -11.38 13.30
C TYR A 18 -8.44 -10.32 14.41
N GLU A 19 -8.21 -10.73 15.66
CA GLU A 19 -8.01 -9.82 16.79
C GLU A 19 -6.52 -9.63 17.08
N THR A 20 -6.06 -8.39 16.92
CA THR A 20 -4.72 -7.91 17.28
C THR A 20 -4.62 -7.78 18.80
N MET A 21 -4.24 -8.87 19.48
CA MET A 21 -3.92 -8.80 20.91
C MET A 21 -2.61 -7.99 21.12
N PRO A 22 -2.60 -6.94 21.95
CA PRO A 22 -1.38 -6.24 22.30
C PRO A 22 -0.43 -7.17 23.07
N GLY A 23 0.68 -7.57 22.46
CA GLY A 23 1.66 -8.46 23.06
C GLY A 23 2.91 -8.69 22.20
N ARG A 24 3.99 -9.21 22.83
CA ARG A 24 5.18 -9.66 22.07
C ARG A 24 4.77 -10.82 21.17
N TRP A 25 4.87 -10.64 19.86
CA TRP A 25 4.66 -11.72 18.90
C TRP A 25 5.56 -12.92 19.25
N LYS A 26 4.95 -14.10 19.35
CA LYS A 26 5.66 -15.37 19.56
C LYS A 26 5.42 -16.25 18.33
N LEU A 27 6.47 -16.99 17.96
CA LEU A 27 6.35 -18.04 16.96
C LEU A 27 5.45 -19.16 17.54
N PRO A 28 4.51 -19.72 16.76
CA PRO A 28 3.68 -20.82 17.25
C PRO A 28 4.54 -22.08 17.37
N GLU A 29 4.18 -22.99 18.29
CA GLU A 29 4.95 -24.23 18.53
C GLU A 29 5.05 -25.12 17.29
N THR A 30 4.06 -25.03 16.39
CA THR A 30 4.05 -25.72 15.10
C THR A 30 3.59 -24.76 14.02
N VAL A 31 4.32 -24.72 12.89
CA VAL A 31 3.94 -23.90 11.73
C VAL A 31 3.34 -24.83 10.65
N PRO A 32 2.12 -24.55 10.16
CA PRO A 32 1.54 -25.27 9.02
C PRO A 32 2.41 -25.16 7.77
N THR A 33 2.50 -26.22 6.96
CA THR A 33 3.33 -26.24 5.73
C THR A 33 3.00 -25.08 4.79
N GLN A 34 1.71 -24.80 4.56
CA GLN A 34 1.29 -23.68 3.72
C GLN A 34 1.83 -22.32 4.20
N ALA A 35 1.74 -22.04 5.51
CA ALA A 35 2.25 -20.79 6.06
C ALA A 35 3.77 -20.65 5.92
N ARG A 36 4.51 -21.77 5.92
CA ARG A 36 5.94 -21.77 5.64
C ARG A 36 6.24 -21.45 4.19
N ASP A 37 5.52 -22.09 3.27
CA ASP A 37 5.70 -21.90 1.83
C ASP A 37 5.39 -20.45 1.45
N ASP A 38 4.30 -19.90 1.97
CA ASP A 38 3.94 -18.48 1.83
C ASP A 38 5.03 -17.57 2.41
N ALA A 39 5.53 -17.87 3.61
CA ALA A 39 6.59 -17.09 4.23
C ALA A 39 7.89 -17.13 3.42
N MET A 40 8.27 -18.28 2.85
CA MET A 40 9.43 -18.44 1.98
C MET A 40 9.27 -17.63 0.68
N ALA A 41 8.06 -17.61 0.10
CA ALA A 41 7.77 -16.80 -1.08
C ALA A 41 7.87 -15.29 -0.81
N HIS A 42 7.44 -14.83 0.37
CA HIS A 42 7.42 -13.41 0.72
C HIS A 42 8.72 -12.89 1.36
N LEU A 43 9.55 -13.75 1.95
CA LEU A 43 10.80 -13.38 2.59
C LEU A 43 11.76 -12.56 1.69
N PRO A 44 12.06 -12.94 0.43
CA PRO A 44 12.97 -12.15 -0.40
C PRO A 44 12.43 -10.75 -0.68
N ILE A 45 11.11 -10.58 -0.82
CA ILE A 45 10.48 -9.27 -1.03
C ILE A 45 10.65 -8.39 0.23
N ALA A 46 10.41 -8.96 1.41
CA ALA A 46 10.59 -8.25 2.68
C ALA A 46 12.06 -7.88 2.93
N GLN A 47 13.00 -8.74 2.57
CA GLN A 47 14.44 -8.45 2.67
C GLN A 47 14.86 -7.34 1.70
N ALA A 48 14.38 -7.38 0.45
CA ALA A 48 14.62 -6.32 -0.52
C ALA A 48 14.06 -4.96 -0.03
N ALA A 49 12.92 -4.96 0.64
CA ALA A 49 12.34 -3.76 1.24
C ALA A 49 13.22 -3.16 2.37
N CYS A 50 14.00 -3.98 3.07
CA CYS A 50 14.94 -3.53 4.11
C CYS A 50 16.26 -2.99 3.55
N ALA A 51 16.60 -3.33 2.29
CA ALA A 51 17.81 -2.84 1.66
C ALA A 51 17.80 -1.31 1.54
N PRO A 52 18.96 -0.64 1.52
CA PRO A 52 19.02 0.79 1.22
C PRO A 52 18.37 1.11 -0.13
N ALA A 53 17.58 2.19 -0.17
CA ALA A 53 17.03 2.71 -1.42
C ALA A 53 18.15 3.27 -2.29
N GLU A 54 17.95 3.21 -3.61
CA GLU A 54 18.84 3.89 -4.55
C GLU A 54 18.87 5.41 -4.29
N PRO A 55 20.02 6.09 -4.42
CA PRO A 55 20.14 7.51 -4.10
C PRO A 55 19.13 8.40 -4.83
N ASP A 56 18.82 8.07 -6.10
CA ASP A 56 17.83 8.82 -6.89
C ASP A 56 16.39 8.61 -6.39
N GLN A 57 16.07 7.40 -5.91
CA GLN A 57 14.76 7.11 -5.31
C GLN A 57 14.60 7.86 -3.99
N ALA A 58 15.63 7.82 -3.13
CA ALA A 58 15.68 8.57 -1.88
C ALA A 58 15.54 10.07 -2.12
N LYS A 59 16.29 10.63 -3.09
CA LYS A 59 16.22 12.04 -3.49
C LYS A 59 14.82 12.42 -3.97
N LYS A 60 14.20 11.59 -4.82
CA LYS A 60 12.83 11.81 -5.30
C LYS A 60 11.82 11.80 -4.16
N TRP A 61 11.91 10.83 -3.26
CA TRP A 61 11.04 10.72 -2.09
C TRP A 61 11.15 11.93 -1.17
N LEU A 62 12.38 12.33 -0.81
CA LEU A 62 12.64 13.50 0.01
C LEU A 62 12.18 14.80 -0.67
N GLY A 63 12.34 14.90 -2.00
CA GLY A 63 11.84 16.03 -2.78
C GLY A 63 10.31 16.15 -2.70
N MET A 64 9.59 15.03 -2.85
CA MET A 64 8.13 15.02 -2.69
C MET A 64 7.70 15.38 -1.26
N LEU A 65 8.41 14.87 -0.24
CA LEU A 65 8.16 15.27 1.15
C LEU A 65 8.34 16.76 1.29
N GLY A 66 9.45 17.31 0.76
CA GLY A 66 9.72 18.73 0.70
C GLY A 66 8.56 19.53 0.13
N THR A 67 8.01 19.13 -1.03
CA THR A 67 6.84 19.80 -1.62
C THR A 67 5.61 19.81 -0.70
N ILE A 68 5.41 18.74 0.09
CA ILE A 68 4.27 18.64 1.01
C ILE A 68 4.45 19.51 2.25
N VAL A 69 5.67 19.62 2.79
CA VAL A 69 5.93 20.23 4.11
C VAL A 69 6.67 21.56 4.07
N ALA A 70 7.19 21.99 2.90
CA ALA A 70 8.10 23.13 2.79
C ALA A 70 7.46 24.47 3.17
N GLY A 71 6.13 24.61 3.08
CA GLY A 71 5.46 25.89 3.35
C GLY A 71 6.08 27.02 2.53
N ASN A 72 6.67 28.01 3.20
CA ASN A 72 7.33 29.18 2.61
C ASN A 72 8.87 29.04 2.48
N MET A 73 9.44 27.85 2.65
CA MET A 73 10.90 27.64 2.55
C MET A 73 11.41 27.95 1.13
N PRO A 74 12.49 28.74 0.97
CA PRO A 74 13.09 28.99 -0.33
C PRO A 74 13.59 27.70 -1.00
N ALA A 75 13.35 27.56 -2.30
CA ALA A 75 13.73 26.36 -3.06
C ALA A 75 15.24 26.04 -2.97
N ALA A 76 16.10 27.06 -2.92
CA ALA A 76 17.54 26.87 -2.77
C ALA A 76 17.92 26.22 -1.42
N GLU A 77 17.27 26.63 -0.33
CA GLU A 77 17.51 26.05 0.99
C GLU A 77 17.02 24.61 1.05
N ALA A 78 15.82 24.33 0.52
CA ALA A 78 15.29 22.98 0.42
C ALA A 78 16.24 22.06 -0.35
N GLN A 79 16.77 22.51 -1.49
CA GLN A 79 17.73 21.72 -2.28
C GLN A 79 19.04 21.43 -1.53
N MET A 80 19.56 22.38 -0.75
CA MET A 80 20.76 22.15 0.07
C MET A 80 20.50 21.09 1.14
N ARG A 81 19.38 21.17 1.85
CA ARG A 81 18.98 20.17 2.86
C ARG A 81 18.80 18.78 2.23
N LEU A 82 18.12 18.70 1.09
CA LEU A 82 17.93 17.45 0.35
C LEU A 82 19.26 16.77 -0.01
N LYS A 83 20.22 17.53 -0.54
CA LYS A 83 21.55 17.01 -0.88
C LYS A 83 22.28 16.46 0.35
N ALA A 84 22.22 17.16 1.48
CA ALA A 84 22.81 16.71 2.72
C ALA A 84 22.15 15.42 3.24
N TYR A 85 20.82 15.33 3.19
CA TYR A 85 20.09 14.18 3.72
C TYR A 85 20.34 12.90 2.91
N VAL A 86 20.38 12.99 1.58
CA VAL A 86 20.61 11.81 0.71
C VAL A 86 21.97 11.15 1.00
N GLY A 87 23.00 11.92 1.34
CA GLY A 87 24.33 11.37 1.64
C GLY A 87 24.48 10.80 3.06
N LEU A 88 23.65 11.27 4.00
CA LEU A 88 23.79 10.93 5.43
C LEU A 88 22.77 9.88 5.90
N MET A 89 21.57 9.84 5.31
CA MET A 89 20.50 8.96 5.74
C MET A 89 20.48 7.64 4.97
N ARG A 90 20.34 6.54 5.69
CA ARG A 90 20.11 5.21 5.11
C ARG A 90 18.61 4.93 4.97
N ILE A 91 17.96 5.49 3.96
CA ILE A 91 16.52 5.28 3.72
C ILE A 91 16.29 3.85 3.18
N PRO A 92 15.42 3.02 3.78
CA PRO A 92 15.08 1.71 3.24
C PRO A 92 14.27 1.79 1.94
N ALA A 93 14.48 0.86 1.00
CA ALA A 93 13.76 0.80 -0.27
C ALA A 93 12.24 0.68 -0.09
N GLY A 94 11.81 -0.11 0.89
CA GLY A 94 10.39 -0.27 1.25
C GLY A 94 9.72 1.02 1.74
N MET A 95 10.52 2.02 2.15
CA MET A 95 10.03 3.33 2.62
C MET A 95 9.65 4.26 1.46
N VAL A 96 10.20 4.04 0.26
CA VAL A 96 10.05 4.93 -0.90
C VAL A 96 8.72 4.68 -1.64
N ASN A 97 7.61 4.82 -0.91
CA ASN A 97 6.26 4.66 -1.45
C ASN A 97 5.33 5.81 -0.98
N ARG A 98 4.15 5.90 -1.61
CA ARG A 98 3.18 6.98 -1.38
C ARG A 98 2.54 6.92 0.00
N GLU A 99 2.34 5.74 0.56
CA GLU A 99 1.68 5.57 1.87
C GLU A 99 2.57 6.09 3.01
N VAL A 100 3.86 5.74 2.98
CA VAL A 100 4.83 6.25 3.95
C VAL A 100 5.01 7.75 3.78
N LEU A 101 5.01 8.25 2.54
CA LEU A 101 5.07 9.69 2.27
C LEU A 101 3.87 10.44 2.87
N ASP A 102 2.65 9.91 2.74
CA ASP A 102 1.45 10.48 3.35
C ASP A 102 1.56 10.50 4.88
N ARG A 103 2.01 9.40 5.50
CA ARG A 103 2.27 9.36 6.95
C ARG A 103 3.29 10.41 7.39
N ALA A 104 4.37 10.58 6.63
CA ALA A 104 5.39 11.60 6.90
C ALA A 104 4.81 13.02 6.77
N GLY A 105 4.05 13.28 5.70
CA GLY A 105 3.42 14.58 5.45
C GLY A 105 2.38 14.97 6.52
N ARG A 106 1.68 14.00 7.12
CA ARG A 106 0.79 14.25 8.26
C ARG A 106 1.54 14.48 9.58
N ARG A 107 2.72 13.88 9.72
CA ARG A 107 3.55 13.99 10.94
C ARG A 107 4.27 15.33 11.00
N PHE A 108 4.79 15.81 9.88
CA PHE A 108 5.64 17.00 9.83
C PHE A 108 4.88 18.20 9.26
N LYS A 109 4.71 19.24 10.09
CA LYS A 109 4.08 20.51 9.67
C LYS A 109 5.01 21.38 8.81
N PHE A 110 6.32 21.31 9.09
CA PHE A 110 7.37 22.02 8.38
C PHE A 110 8.43 21.03 7.92
N PHE A 111 9.37 21.48 7.09
CA PHE A 111 10.50 20.64 6.69
C PHE A 111 11.30 20.17 7.91
N PRO A 112 11.35 18.85 8.19
CA PRO A 112 11.89 18.34 9.44
C PRO A 112 13.40 18.60 9.54
N ALA A 113 13.85 18.78 10.78
CA ALA A 113 15.27 18.72 11.08
C ALA A 113 15.82 17.31 10.79
N TYR A 114 17.14 17.20 10.63
CA TYR A 114 17.79 15.91 10.33
C TYR A 114 17.42 14.84 11.36
N ALA A 115 17.48 15.18 12.65
CA ALA A 115 17.18 14.25 13.74
C ALA A 115 15.72 13.73 13.71
N GLU A 116 14.75 14.61 13.48
CA GLU A 116 13.33 14.24 13.43
C GLU A 116 13.04 13.29 12.26
N LEU A 117 13.65 13.54 11.11
CA LEU A 117 13.49 12.69 9.95
C LEU A 117 14.24 11.35 10.13
N ALA A 118 15.42 11.37 10.75
CA ALA A 118 16.16 10.14 11.06
C ALA A 118 15.38 9.23 12.02
N GLU A 119 14.80 9.78 13.09
CA GLU A 119 13.93 9.03 14.00
C GLU A 119 12.73 8.40 13.29
N PHE A 120 12.11 9.14 12.37
CA PHE A 120 11.02 8.61 11.56
C PHE A 120 11.47 7.48 10.63
N VAL A 121 12.60 7.66 9.92
CA VAL A 121 13.19 6.64 9.04
C VAL A 121 13.53 5.38 9.84
N ASP A 122 14.12 5.51 11.02
CA ASP A 122 14.52 4.37 11.85
C ASP A 122 13.31 3.65 12.43
N ALA A 123 12.23 4.36 12.79
CA ALA A 123 10.98 3.74 13.20
C ALA A 123 10.33 2.93 12.06
N GLU A 124 10.33 3.45 10.82
CA GLU A 124 9.82 2.70 9.67
C GLU A 124 10.74 1.53 9.28
N ARG A 125 12.06 1.71 9.37
CA ARG A 125 13.05 0.63 9.19
C ARG A 125 12.80 -0.52 10.17
N ALA A 126 12.62 -0.21 11.45
CA ALA A 126 12.35 -1.22 12.48
C ALA A 126 11.08 -2.05 12.19
N LYS A 127 10.04 -1.43 11.62
CA LYS A 127 8.82 -2.15 11.19
C LYS A 127 9.10 -3.11 10.03
N LEU A 128 9.86 -2.67 9.03
CA LEU A 128 10.24 -3.51 7.88
C LEU A 128 11.12 -4.68 8.32
N GLU A 129 12.11 -4.41 9.17
CA GLU A 129 13.01 -5.43 9.73
C GLU A 129 12.25 -6.44 10.59
N GLU A 130 11.32 -5.99 11.44
CA GLU A 130 10.47 -6.87 12.24
C GLU A 130 9.61 -7.77 11.36
N ARG A 131 9.04 -7.25 10.27
CA ARG A 131 8.30 -8.06 9.29
C ARG A 131 9.19 -9.12 8.64
N ALA A 132 10.37 -8.73 8.15
CA ALA A 132 11.31 -9.66 7.54
C ALA A 132 11.77 -10.73 8.54
N ARG A 133 12.03 -10.34 9.80
CA ARG A 133 12.37 -11.23 10.89
C ARG A 133 11.27 -12.26 11.16
N ARG A 134 10.00 -11.83 11.24
CA ARG A 134 8.86 -12.74 11.44
C ARG A 134 8.72 -13.73 10.30
N LEU A 135 8.80 -13.27 9.05
CA LEU A 135 8.74 -14.15 7.88
C LEU A 135 9.87 -15.18 7.90
N ARG A 136 11.09 -14.77 8.25
CA ARG A 136 12.22 -15.69 8.43
C ARG A 136 11.91 -16.75 9.49
N LEU A 137 11.43 -16.34 10.66
CA LEU A 137 11.11 -17.27 11.75
C LEU A 137 9.98 -18.24 11.38
N ILE A 138 8.98 -17.81 10.61
CA ILE A 138 7.90 -18.68 10.10
C ILE A 138 8.47 -19.68 9.09
N ALA A 139 9.29 -19.23 8.15
CA ALA A 139 9.91 -20.07 7.14
C ALA A 139 10.83 -21.15 7.74
N GLU A 140 11.57 -20.81 8.80
CA GLU A 140 12.52 -21.68 9.50
C GLU A 140 11.88 -22.53 10.62
N GLY A 141 10.69 -22.17 11.10
CA GLY A 141 10.03 -22.78 12.27
C GLY A 141 9.77 -24.29 12.15
N PRO A 142 9.50 -24.99 13.26
CA PRO A 142 9.25 -26.43 13.27
C PRO A 142 8.04 -26.80 12.40
N ARG A 143 8.20 -27.82 11.54
CA ARG A 143 7.11 -28.36 10.71
C ARG A 143 6.08 -29.00 11.63
N SER A 144 4.81 -28.66 11.45
CA SER A 144 3.75 -29.52 11.97
C SER A 144 3.81 -30.86 11.23
N SER A 145 4.16 -31.94 11.93
CA SER A 145 4.03 -33.30 11.41
C SER A 145 2.58 -33.81 11.48
N ALA A 146 1.65 -32.98 11.98
CA ALA A 146 0.24 -33.34 12.05
C ALA A 146 -0.28 -33.50 10.62
N SER A 147 -0.46 -34.77 10.23
CA SER A 147 -1.20 -35.20 9.05
C SER A 147 -2.45 -34.32 8.91
N PRO A 148 -2.76 -33.79 7.72
CA PRO A 148 -3.84 -32.84 7.53
C PRO A 148 -5.07 -33.43 8.21
N VAL A 149 -5.49 -32.81 9.31
CA VAL A 149 -6.74 -33.16 9.97
C VAL A 149 -7.75 -32.99 8.88
N ARG A 150 -8.18 -34.12 8.30
CA ARG A 150 -9.16 -34.19 7.21
C ARG A 150 -10.25 -33.28 7.69
N SER A 151 -10.31 -32.06 7.15
CA SER A 151 -11.31 -31.10 7.58
C SER A 151 -12.58 -31.78 7.13
N VAL A 152 -13.27 -32.40 8.09
CA VAL A 152 -14.64 -32.79 7.91
C VAL A 152 -15.31 -31.45 7.78
N VAL A 153 -15.31 -30.94 6.54
CA VAL A 153 -16.29 -29.98 6.08
C VAL A 153 -17.57 -30.74 6.33
N LYS A 154 -18.12 -30.60 7.55
CA LYS A 154 -19.52 -30.82 7.78
C LYS A 154 -20.13 -29.94 6.73
N SER A 155 -20.59 -30.58 5.66
CA SER A 155 -21.46 -30.03 4.65
C SER A 155 -22.60 -29.41 5.44
N VAL A 156 -22.43 -28.13 5.79
CA VAL A 156 -23.51 -27.35 6.34
C VAL A 156 -24.44 -27.18 5.16
N CYS A 157 -25.61 -27.78 5.34
CA CYS A 157 -26.79 -27.77 4.51
C CYS A 157 -26.80 -26.68 3.44
N ALA A 158 -27.05 -27.13 2.21
CA ALA A 158 -27.43 -26.32 1.08
C ALA A 158 -28.29 -25.11 1.52
N PRO A 159 -27.96 -23.87 1.08
CA PRO A 159 -28.90 -22.78 1.25
C PRO A 159 -30.20 -23.14 0.52
N PRO A 160 -31.38 -22.88 1.11
CA PRO A 160 -32.64 -23.06 0.40
C PRO A 160 -32.64 -22.15 -0.82
N SER A 161 -32.91 -22.75 -1.98
CA SER A 161 -33.21 -22.14 -3.28
C SER A 161 -33.84 -20.74 -3.15
N ALA A 162 -32.99 -19.71 -3.14
CA ALA A 162 -33.39 -18.33 -3.38
C ALA A 162 -32.98 -18.03 -4.82
N LYS A 163 -33.99 -17.81 -5.67
CA LYS A 163 -33.82 -17.45 -7.08
C LYS A 163 -32.82 -16.30 -7.20
N PRO A 164 -31.88 -16.33 -8.16
CA PRO A 164 -30.99 -15.21 -8.39
C PRO A 164 -31.85 -13.98 -8.70
N ALA A 165 -31.87 -13.01 -7.79
CA ALA A 165 -32.33 -11.67 -8.11
C ALA A 165 -31.40 -11.17 -9.22
N GLN A 166 -31.93 -11.09 -10.44
CA GLN A 166 -31.32 -10.30 -11.49
C GLN A 166 -31.19 -8.89 -10.91
N ILE A 167 -29.96 -8.49 -10.60
CA ILE A 167 -29.66 -7.09 -10.37
C ILE A 167 -29.82 -6.45 -11.75
N GLU A 168 -31.02 -5.93 -12.02
CA GLU A 168 -31.25 -5.00 -13.11
C GLU A 168 -30.27 -3.85 -12.90
N LEU A 169 -29.20 -3.90 -13.68
CA LEU A 169 -28.22 -2.83 -13.80
C LEU A 169 -29.02 -1.65 -14.34
N THR A 170 -29.38 -0.72 -13.45
CA THR A 170 -30.20 0.45 -13.75
C THR A 170 -29.76 1.10 -15.05
N ASP A 171 -30.67 1.08 -16.00
CA ASP A 171 -30.59 1.72 -17.30
C ASP A 171 -30.12 3.17 -17.18
N GLY A 172 -29.13 3.54 -17.99
CA GLY A 172 -28.95 4.95 -18.37
C GLY A 172 -27.51 5.43 -18.54
N LEU A 173 -26.50 4.74 -18.00
CA LEU A 173 -25.10 5.14 -18.20
C LEU A 173 -24.39 4.15 -19.11
N GLY A 174 -24.27 4.51 -20.39
CA GLY A 174 -23.51 3.73 -21.36
C GLY A 174 -22.07 3.53 -20.90
N ARG A 175 -21.46 2.39 -21.25
CA ARG A 175 -20.06 2.04 -20.88
C ARG A 175 -19.07 3.19 -21.11
N GLN A 176 -19.29 3.99 -22.15
CA GLN A 176 -18.49 5.16 -22.47
C GLN A 176 -18.62 6.28 -21.43
N GLN A 177 -19.84 6.54 -20.93
CA GLN A 177 -20.08 7.56 -19.91
C GLN A 177 -19.48 7.18 -18.55
N ILE A 178 -19.39 5.88 -18.24
CA ILE A 178 -18.66 5.39 -17.06
C ILE A 178 -17.16 5.70 -17.19
N LEU A 179 -16.58 5.42 -18.36
CA LEU A 179 -15.16 5.71 -18.63
C LEU A 179 -14.87 7.21 -18.60
N ASP A 180 -15.73 8.04 -19.19
CA ASP A 180 -15.59 9.50 -19.21
C ASP A 180 -15.72 10.08 -17.79
N TYR A 181 -16.65 9.56 -16.97
CA TYR A 181 -16.80 9.96 -15.57
C TYR A 181 -15.52 9.70 -14.76
N TRP A 182 -14.95 8.50 -14.89
CA TRP A 182 -13.72 8.17 -14.18
C TRP A 182 -12.53 8.99 -14.68
N THR A 183 -12.44 9.21 -16.00
CA THR A 183 -11.36 10.01 -16.61
C THR A 183 -11.41 11.47 -16.13
N ALA A 184 -12.60 12.08 -16.12
CA ALA A 184 -12.80 13.44 -15.59
C ALA A 184 -12.45 13.54 -14.09
N ARG A 185 -12.90 12.56 -13.31
CA ARG A 185 -12.64 12.50 -11.85
C ARG A 185 -11.15 12.36 -11.55
N PHE A 186 -10.39 11.60 -12.35
CA PHE A 186 -8.94 11.45 -12.17
C PHE A 186 -8.13 12.64 -12.69
N ALA A 187 -8.66 13.43 -13.61
CA ALA A 187 -8.04 14.66 -14.10
C ALA A 187 -8.26 15.89 -13.20
N GLY A 188 -8.99 15.73 -12.07
CA GLY A 188 -9.33 16.84 -11.17
C GLY A 188 -10.40 17.79 -11.74
N GLN A 189 -11.08 17.39 -12.81
CA GLN A 189 -12.17 18.16 -13.42
C GLN A 189 -13.50 17.78 -12.77
N THR A 190 -14.36 18.78 -12.60
CA THR A 190 -15.72 18.55 -12.12
C THR A 190 -16.57 17.90 -13.22
N PRO A 191 -17.62 17.12 -12.88
CA PRO A 191 -18.52 16.54 -13.88
C PRO A 191 -19.18 17.57 -14.81
N ALA A 192 -19.32 18.82 -14.36
CA ALA A 192 -19.83 19.93 -15.15
C ALA A 192 -18.84 20.38 -16.24
N GLU A 193 -17.55 20.48 -15.91
CA GLU A 193 -16.49 20.83 -16.86
C GLU A 193 -16.30 19.75 -17.93
N ALA A 194 -16.40 18.47 -17.54
CA ALA A 194 -16.32 17.35 -18.48
C ALA A 194 -17.50 17.34 -19.48
N ARG A 195 -18.72 17.68 -19.02
CA ARG A 195 -19.88 17.84 -19.91
C ARG A 195 -19.71 19.01 -20.86
N ALA A 196 -19.22 20.15 -20.38
CA ALA A 196 -18.96 21.32 -21.23
C ALA A 196 -17.88 21.03 -22.30
N ALA A 197 -16.83 20.27 -21.96
CA ALA A 197 -15.82 19.84 -22.92
C ALA A 197 -16.36 18.89 -23.98
N ALA A 198 -17.26 17.96 -23.61
CA ALA A 198 -17.91 17.05 -24.55
C ALA A 198 -18.87 17.79 -25.50
N GLU A 199 -19.65 18.76 -24.98
CA GLU A 199 -20.58 19.55 -25.80
C GLU A 199 -19.85 20.46 -26.81
N ASN A 200 -18.71 21.03 -26.42
CA ASN A 200 -17.88 21.81 -27.34
C ASN A 200 -17.20 20.96 -28.42
N ARG A 201 -16.97 19.66 -28.16
CA ARG A 201 -16.39 18.75 -29.15
C ARG A 201 -17.39 18.43 -30.27
N GLY A 202 -18.67 18.22 -29.95
CA GLY A 202 -19.71 17.99 -30.96
C GLY A 202 -19.93 19.20 -31.87
N LYS A 203 -19.94 20.42 -31.31
CA LYS A 203 -20.09 21.66 -32.09
C LYS A 203 -18.91 21.95 -33.03
N ALA A 204 -17.71 21.43 -32.71
CA ALA A 204 -16.54 21.59 -33.56
C ALA A 204 -16.53 20.62 -34.77
N GLU A 205 -17.21 19.48 -34.65
CA GLU A 205 -17.36 18.51 -35.76
C GLU A 205 -18.44 18.97 -36.75
N ASP A 206 -19.57 19.49 -36.27
CA ASP A 206 -20.65 20.03 -37.13
C ASP A 206 -20.26 21.32 -37.89
N ALA A 207 -19.22 22.03 -37.45
CA ALA A 207 -18.72 23.24 -38.13
C ALA A 207 -17.63 22.95 -39.17
N ALA A 208 -17.17 21.70 -39.25
CA ALA A 208 -16.13 21.26 -40.18
C ALA A 208 -16.70 20.51 -41.41
N GLU A 209 -18.03 20.38 -41.50
CA GLU A 209 -18.78 19.81 -42.63
C GLU A 209 -19.48 20.93 -43.42
#